data_AF-A0A3Q0GAX4-F1
#
_entry.id   AF-A0A3Q0GAX4-F1
#
_cell.length_a   1.000
_cell.length_b   1.000
_cell.length_c   1.000
_cell.angle_alpha   90.00
_cell.angle_beta   90.00
_cell.angle_gamma   90.00
#
_symmetry.space_group_name_H-M   'P 1'
#
loop_
_entity.id
_entity.type
_entity.pdbx_description
1 polymer ?
#
loop_
_entity_poly.entity_id
_entity_poly.type
_entity_poly.pdbx_seq_one_letter_code
_entity_poly.pdbx_strand_id
1 'polypeptide(L)'
;MSEAYFPVGPGLGPEENFLSLDDILMSQEKLPSRAEAALPRLAAVLGKGAGAGQGNCLPEGSKLEIPLWLAKGLYDHKRRILSVELPKTYKEGWRTVFSADANVVDLHKMGPYYYGFGFQLLNFDNPENPEIAQTILQLGIYSFLLSLMWARRTSRPGPFIYNEHLLTVFAASWTPPKIPITKTPLH
;
A
#
# COMPACT_ATOMS: atom_id res chain seq x y z
N MET A 1 1.79 -28.30 4.03
CA MET A 1 1.41 -27.94 2.64
C MET A 1 1.90 -26.56 2.20
N SER A 2 2.32 -25.67 3.11
CA SER A 2 2.96 -24.39 2.77
C SER A 2 4.45 -24.50 2.35
N GLU A 3 5.12 -25.60 2.66
CA GLU A 3 6.58 -25.78 2.42
C GLU A 3 7.00 -25.89 0.94
N ALA A 4 6.08 -26.20 0.03
CA ALA A 4 6.38 -26.39 -1.39
C ALA A 4 5.96 -25.21 -2.28
N TYR A 5 5.26 -24.21 -1.71
CA TYR A 5 4.81 -23.03 -2.43
C TYR A 5 5.73 -21.86 -2.12
N PHE A 6 6.44 -21.39 -3.14
CA PHE A 6 7.32 -20.22 -3.06
C PHE A 6 6.65 -19.06 -3.81
N PRO A 7 5.87 -18.21 -3.12
CA PRO A 7 5.28 -17.04 -3.76
C PRO A 7 6.37 -16.07 -4.22
N VAL A 8 6.13 -15.41 -5.35
CA VAL A 8 6.95 -14.28 -5.79
C VAL A 8 6.65 -13.10 -4.86
N GLY A 9 7.69 -12.57 -4.20
CA GLY A 9 7.54 -11.44 -3.30
C GLY A 9 7.29 -10.11 -4.04
N PRO A 10 6.76 -9.09 -3.36
CA PRO A 10 6.55 -7.76 -3.94
C PRO A 10 7.86 -7.03 -4.26
N GLY A 11 7.81 -6.20 -5.30
CA GLY A 11 8.90 -5.31 -5.69
C GLY A 11 8.95 -4.09 -4.78
N LEU A 12 9.94 -4.00 -3.89
CA LEU A 12 10.14 -2.84 -3.00
C LEU A 12 10.95 -1.71 -3.66
N GLY A 13 10.79 -1.52 -4.96
CA GLY A 13 11.56 -0.55 -5.76
C GLY A 13 10.67 0.36 -6.62
N PRO A 14 11.28 1.15 -7.51
CA PRO A 14 10.54 1.94 -8.49
C PRO A 14 9.71 1.06 -9.44
N GLU A 15 10.15 -0.19 -9.67
CA GLU A 15 9.40 -1.15 -10.49
C GLU A 15 8.73 -2.23 -9.63
N GLU A 16 7.56 -2.65 -10.11
CA GLU A 16 6.75 -3.71 -9.53
C GLU A 16 7.09 -5.07 -10.16
N ASN A 17 7.01 -6.16 -9.39
CA ASN A 17 7.27 -7.49 -9.91
C ASN A 17 6.07 -7.97 -10.73
N PHE A 18 6.27 -8.21 -12.03
CA PHE A 18 5.21 -8.63 -12.95
C PHE A 18 4.44 -9.89 -12.51
N LEU A 19 5.11 -10.81 -11.80
CA LEU A 19 4.52 -12.07 -11.34
C LEU A 19 4.07 -12.04 -9.87
N SER A 20 4.28 -10.92 -9.16
CA SER A 20 3.83 -10.78 -7.78
C SER A 20 2.34 -10.47 -7.74
N LEU A 21 1.58 -11.29 -7.01
CA LEU A 21 0.15 -11.06 -6.84
C LEU A 21 -0.12 -9.80 -6.02
N ASP A 22 0.72 -9.51 -5.03
CA ASP A 22 0.59 -8.34 -4.17
C ASP A 22 0.74 -7.05 -4.99
N ASP A 23 1.70 -7.03 -5.93
CA ASP A 23 1.94 -5.89 -6.79
C ASP A 23 0.81 -5.69 -7.83
N ILE A 24 0.30 -6.80 -8.39
CA ILE A 24 -0.86 -6.75 -9.29
C ILE A 24 -2.07 -6.18 -8.56
N LEU A 25 -2.35 -6.65 -7.34
CA LEU A 25 -3.47 -6.19 -6.51
C LEU A 25 -3.30 -4.73 -6.08
N MET A 26 -2.08 -4.32 -5.74
CA MET A 26 -1.74 -2.93 -5.42
C MET A 26 -1.95 -2.02 -6.63
N SER A 27 -1.52 -2.44 -7.83
CA SER A 27 -1.65 -1.63 -9.05
C SER A 27 -3.11 -1.41 -9.49
N GLN A 28 -4.04 -2.24 -9.00
CA GLN A 28 -5.47 -2.12 -9.25
C GLN A 28 -6.11 -0.97 -8.46
N GLU A 29 -5.44 -0.46 -7.42
CA GLU A 29 -5.96 0.65 -6.62
C GLU A 29 -6.22 1.89 -7.46
N LYS A 30 -7.35 2.56 -7.18
CA LYS A 30 -7.79 3.73 -7.94
C LYS A 30 -7.01 4.97 -7.55
N LEU A 31 -6.47 5.64 -8.55
CA LEU A 31 -5.72 6.88 -8.43
C LEU A 31 -6.54 8.05 -9.02
N PRO A 32 -6.74 9.14 -8.27
CA PRO A 32 -7.36 10.33 -8.80
C PRO A 32 -6.43 10.98 -9.81
N SER A 33 -6.95 11.29 -10.98
CA SER A 33 -6.19 11.91 -12.07
C SER A 33 -7.07 12.86 -12.87
N ARG A 34 -6.44 13.68 -13.70
CA ARG A 34 -7.09 14.66 -14.55
C ARG A 34 -6.63 14.43 -15.98
N ALA A 35 -7.59 14.28 -16.90
CA ALA A 35 -7.29 14.26 -18.32
C ALA A 35 -6.87 15.67 -18.75
N GLU A 36 -5.69 15.82 -19.34
CA GLU A 36 -5.18 17.08 -19.91
C GLU A 36 -5.32 17.10 -21.44
N ALA A 37 -5.80 16.00 -22.04
CA ALA A 37 -6.20 15.95 -23.44
C ALA A 37 -7.56 15.26 -23.57
N ALA A 38 -8.26 15.54 -24.66
CA ALA A 38 -9.48 14.83 -24.99
C ALA A 38 -9.17 13.36 -25.30
N LEU A 39 -9.76 12.43 -24.56
CA LEU A 39 -9.52 10.98 -24.72
C LEU A 39 -10.70 10.34 -25.47
N PRO A 40 -10.60 10.14 -26.80
CA PRO A 40 -11.67 9.51 -27.57
C PRO A 40 -11.85 8.05 -27.15
N ARG A 41 -13.11 7.60 -27.09
CA ARG A 41 -13.56 6.24 -26.76
C ARG A 41 -13.33 5.76 -25.32
N LEU A 42 -12.57 6.50 -24.51
CA LEU A 42 -12.30 6.14 -23.12
C LEU A 42 -13.46 6.46 -22.16
N ALA A 43 -14.40 7.33 -22.56
CA ALA A 43 -15.52 7.72 -21.70
C ALA A 43 -16.40 6.52 -21.32
N ALA A 44 -16.65 5.58 -22.24
CA ALA A 44 -17.45 4.39 -21.99
C ALA A 44 -16.75 3.42 -21.01
N VAL A 45 -15.44 3.21 -21.17
CA VAL A 45 -14.63 2.30 -20.33
C VAL A 45 -14.53 2.81 -18.89
N LEU A 46 -14.44 4.13 -18.71
CA LEU A 46 -14.36 4.75 -17.39
C LEU A 46 -15.73 5.00 -16.74
N GLY A 47 -16.82 4.48 -17.33
CA GLY A 47 -18.18 4.68 -16.81
C GLY A 47 -18.65 6.14 -16.85
N LYS A 48 -17.99 6.99 -17.65
CA LYS A 48 -18.24 8.42 -17.83
C LYS A 48 -18.92 8.77 -19.15
N GLY A 49 -19.42 7.77 -19.86
CA GLY A 49 -20.18 7.97 -21.08
C GLY A 49 -21.44 8.78 -20.77
N ALA A 50 -21.43 10.06 -21.16
CA ALA A 50 -22.68 10.77 -21.38
C ALA A 50 -23.48 10.01 -22.44
N GLY A 51 -24.80 9.91 -22.24
CA GLY A 51 -25.68 9.02 -22.99
C GLY A 51 -25.54 9.08 -24.52
N ALA A 52 -26.06 8.01 -25.14
CA ALA A 52 -26.06 7.77 -26.58
C ALA A 52 -26.34 9.05 -27.40
N GLY A 53 -25.29 9.64 -27.99
CA GLY A 53 -25.42 10.77 -28.90
C GLY A 53 -24.28 11.79 -28.83
N GLN A 54 -23.59 11.92 -27.70
CA GLN A 54 -22.33 12.68 -27.62
C GLN A 54 -21.18 11.68 -27.73
N GLY A 55 -20.30 11.87 -28.72
CA GLY A 55 -19.22 10.93 -29.02
C GLY A 55 -18.48 10.51 -27.75
N ASN A 56 -18.02 9.25 -27.71
CA ASN A 56 -17.39 8.59 -26.55
C ASN A 56 -16.07 9.24 -26.08
N CYS A 57 -15.85 10.51 -26.34
CA CYS A 57 -14.68 11.29 -25.98
C CYS A 57 -14.84 11.91 -24.60
N LEU A 58 -13.87 11.64 -23.73
CA LEU A 58 -13.77 12.33 -22.45
C LEU A 58 -13.24 13.76 -22.71
N PRO A 59 -13.90 14.81 -22.23
CA PRO A 59 -13.43 16.17 -22.43
C PRO A 59 -12.17 16.45 -21.60
N GLU A 60 -11.34 17.35 -22.10
CA GLU A 60 -10.16 17.85 -21.40
C GLU A 60 -10.52 18.47 -20.04
N GLY A 61 -9.64 18.33 -19.06
CA GLY A 61 -9.82 18.79 -17.69
C GLY A 61 -10.68 17.90 -16.80
N SER A 62 -11.21 16.79 -17.31
CA SER A 62 -12.07 15.86 -16.56
C SER A 62 -11.34 15.15 -15.43
N LYS A 63 -11.83 15.27 -14.19
CA LYS A 63 -11.32 14.53 -13.02
C LYS A 63 -11.80 13.09 -13.01
N LEU A 64 -10.93 12.11 -13.22
CA LEU A 64 -11.26 10.70 -13.35
C LEU A 64 -10.45 9.84 -12.37
N GLU A 65 -11.02 8.71 -11.96
CA GLU A 65 -10.34 7.73 -11.12
C GLU A 65 -9.94 6.54 -12.00
N ILE A 66 -8.64 6.32 -12.17
CA ILE A 66 -8.12 5.18 -12.95
C ILE A 66 -7.20 4.33 -12.11
N PRO A 67 -7.12 3.03 -12.38
CA PRO A 67 -6.12 2.17 -11.75
C PRO A 67 -4.70 2.69 -11.98
N LEU A 68 -3.83 2.45 -11.01
CA LEU A 68 -2.42 2.87 -11.07
C LEU A 68 -1.69 2.31 -12.31
N TRP A 69 -1.89 1.05 -12.67
CA TRP A 69 -1.26 0.45 -13.86
C TRP A 69 -1.63 1.19 -15.16
N LEU A 70 -2.88 1.66 -15.26
CA LEU A 70 -3.35 2.42 -16.41
C LEU A 70 -2.79 3.84 -16.39
N ALA A 71 -2.71 4.45 -15.20
CA ALA A 71 -2.10 5.76 -15.03
C ALA A 71 -0.62 5.76 -15.46
N LYS A 72 0.15 4.74 -15.06
CA LYS A 72 1.56 4.57 -15.50
C LYS A 72 1.69 4.47 -17.02
N GLY A 73 0.82 3.69 -17.67
CA GLY A 73 0.87 3.52 -19.14
C GLY A 73 0.46 4.75 -19.94
N LEU A 74 -0.41 5.61 -19.38
CA LEU A 74 -0.87 6.85 -20.03
C LEU A 74 -0.02 8.08 -19.67
N TYR A 75 0.83 7.95 -18.66
CA TYR A 75 1.68 9.03 -18.19
C TYR A 75 2.88 9.21 -19.13
N ASP A 76 3.01 10.41 -19.69
CA ASP A 76 4.14 10.81 -20.54
C ASP A 76 4.57 12.24 -20.17
N HIS A 77 5.83 12.38 -19.75
CA HIS A 77 6.45 13.65 -19.36
C HIS A 77 6.36 14.72 -20.47
N LYS A 78 6.36 14.31 -21.74
CA LYS A 78 6.43 15.22 -22.90
C LYS A 78 5.05 15.62 -23.41
N ARG A 79 4.10 14.69 -23.40
CA ARG A 79 2.79 14.87 -24.03
C ARG A 79 1.69 15.30 -23.05
N ARG A 80 1.95 15.22 -21.72
CA ARG A 80 1.03 15.58 -20.63
C ARG A 80 -0.41 15.18 -20.96
N ILE A 81 -0.63 13.92 -21.30
CA ILE A 81 -1.95 13.39 -21.66
C ILE A 81 -2.81 13.27 -20.39
N LEU A 82 -2.16 12.96 -19.27
CA LEU A 82 -2.75 12.76 -17.95
C LEU A 82 -1.92 13.51 -16.90
N SER A 83 -2.60 14.27 -16.05
CA SER A 83 -2.04 14.84 -14.82
C SER A 83 -2.49 14.00 -13.63
N VAL A 84 -1.55 13.40 -12.90
CA VAL A 84 -1.86 12.55 -11.75
C VAL A 84 -2.01 13.42 -10.50
N GLU A 85 -3.11 13.27 -9.77
CA GLU A 85 -3.30 13.94 -8.48
C GLU A 85 -2.91 12.98 -7.34
N LEU A 86 -2.21 13.49 -6.33
CA LEU A 86 -1.88 12.70 -5.15
C LEU A 86 -3.15 12.40 -4.33
N PRO A 87 -3.37 11.15 -3.92
CA PRO A 87 -4.41 10.81 -2.95
C PRO A 87 -4.21 11.59 -1.65
N LYS A 88 -5.32 11.88 -0.96
CA LYS A 88 -5.33 12.68 0.27
C LYS A 88 -4.33 12.15 1.32
N THR A 89 -4.15 10.84 1.40
CA THR A 89 -3.26 10.14 2.33
C THR A 89 -1.78 10.51 2.18
N TYR A 90 -1.35 10.96 1.01
CA TYR A 90 0.04 11.37 0.75
C TYR A 90 0.24 12.90 0.75
N LYS A 91 -0.85 13.66 0.90
CA LYS A 91 -0.77 15.13 1.01
C LYS A 91 -0.19 15.54 2.36
N GLU A 92 0.34 16.76 2.41
CA GLU A 92 1.01 17.34 3.57
C GLU A 92 0.24 17.19 4.89
N GLY A 93 -1.09 17.35 4.85
CA GLY A 93 -1.95 17.21 6.03
C GLY A 93 -1.88 15.85 6.72
N TRP A 94 -1.62 14.76 5.98
CA TRP A 94 -1.40 13.43 6.58
C TRP A 94 0.06 13.22 6.98
N ARG A 95 1.01 13.87 6.28
CA ARG A 95 2.44 13.82 6.60
C ARG A 95 2.73 14.42 7.98
N THR A 96 2.03 15.48 8.37
CA THR A 96 2.14 16.05 9.72
C THR A 96 1.60 15.10 10.80
N VAL A 97 0.52 14.36 10.52
CA VAL A 97 -0.03 13.34 11.42
C VAL A 97 0.97 12.20 11.63
N PHE A 98 1.59 11.72 10.55
CA PHE A 98 2.64 10.70 10.62
C PHE A 98 3.90 11.18 11.37
N SER A 99 4.25 12.46 11.23
CA SER A 99 5.35 13.07 11.97
C SER A 99 5.05 13.20 13.46
N ALA A 100 3.78 13.43 13.82
CA ALA A 100 3.34 13.53 15.21
C ALA A 100 3.33 12.17 15.93
N ASP A 101 2.60 11.19 15.39
CA ASP A 101 2.64 9.80 15.88
C ASP A 101 2.16 8.81 14.81
N ALA A 102 3.10 8.03 14.30
CA ALA A 102 2.83 6.99 13.31
C ALA A 102 2.02 5.80 13.86
N ASN A 103 2.04 5.53 15.18
CA ASN A 103 1.36 4.36 15.75
C ASN A 103 -0.14 4.50 15.85
N VAL A 104 -0.63 5.74 15.96
CA VAL A 104 -2.06 6.02 16.13
C VAL A 104 -2.80 5.83 14.81
N VAL A 105 -2.07 5.87 13.69
CA VAL A 105 -2.64 5.75 12.37
C VAL A 105 -2.69 4.28 11.95
N ASP A 106 -3.89 3.81 11.66
CA ASP A 106 -4.10 2.47 11.11
C ASP A 106 -3.83 2.49 9.59
N LEU A 107 -2.62 2.07 9.20
CA LEU A 107 -2.22 2.00 7.79
C LEU A 107 -3.15 1.10 6.98
N HIS A 108 -3.67 0.03 7.57
CA HIS A 108 -4.54 -0.91 6.87
C HIS A 108 -5.88 -0.29 6.46
N LYS A 109 -6.37 0.70 7.21
CA LYS A 109 -7.58 1.47 6.85
C LYS A 109 -7.34 2.43 5.68
N MET A 110 -6.10 2.90 5.51
CA MET A 110 -5.74 3.81 4.41
C MET A 110 -5.37 3.06 3.14
N GLY A 111 -4.98 1.80 3.24
CA GLY A 111 -4.75 0.87 2.14
C GLY A 111 -3.85 -0.28 2.59
N PRO A 112 -4.17 -1.54 2.25
CA PRO A 112 -3.33 -2.68 2.62
C PRO A 112 -1.92 -2.59 2.00
N TYR A 113 -1.76 -1.85 0.90
CA TYR A 113 -0.50 -1.69 0.16
C TYR A 113 0.11 -0.29 0.26
N TYR A 114 -0.09 0.42 1.38
CA TYR A 114 0.39 1.82 1.56
C TYR A 114 1.86 2.03 1.14
N TYR A 115 2.79 1.21 1.64
CA TYR A 115 4.21 1.39 1.30
C TYR A 115 4.49 1.16 -0.20
N GLY A 116 3.99 0.06 -0.77
CA GLY A 116 4.20 -0.27 -2.19
C GLY A 116 3.56 0.76 -3.11
N PHE A 117 2.32 1.16 -2.83
CA PHE A 117 1.62 2.20 -3.57
C PHE A 117 2.36 3.54 -3.52
N GLY A 118 2.85 3.94 -2.34
CA GLY A 118 3.64 5.15 -2.15
C GLY A 118 4.94 5.17 -2.95
N PHE A 119 5.64 4.03 -3.06
CA PHE A 119 6.83 3.92 -3.93
C PHE A 119 6.48 4.07 -5.41
N GLN A 120 5.38 3.47 -5.87
CA GLN A 120 4.95 3.61 -7.25
C GLN A 120 4.50 5.03 -7.61
N LEU A 121 4.04 5.81 -6.63
CA LEU A 121 3.74 7.23 -6.81
C LEU A 121 4.97 8.08 -7.16
N LEU A 122 6.16 7.66 -6.71
CA LEU A 122 7.40 8.37 -7.00
C LEU A 122 7.81 8.30 -8.48
N ASN A 123 7.19 7.39 -9.26
CA ASN A 123 7.40 7.33 -10.72
C ASN A 123 6.73 8.49 -11.47
N PHE A 124 5.79 9.19 -10.85
CA PHE A 124 5.19 10.40 -11.42
C PHE A 124 6.01 11.63 -11.02
N ASP A 125 6.33 12.53 -11.95
CA ASP A 125 7.02 13.79 -11.63
C ASP A 125 6.09 14.69 -10.81
N ASN A 126 6.32 14.75 -9.50
CA ASN A 126 5.67 15.68 -8.60
C ASN A 126 6.73 16.36 -7.71
N PRO A 127 6.67 17.70 -7.52
CA PRO A 127 7.59 18.40 -6.60
C PRO A 127 7.57 17.86 -5.16
N GLU A 128 6.50 17.19 -4.73
CA GLU A 128 6.36 16.61 -3.38
C GLU A 128 7.02 15.22 -3.23
N ASN A 129 7.59 14.64 -4.29
CA ASN A 129 8.24 13.32 -4.26
C ASN A 129 9.30 13.13 -3.16
N PRO A 130 10.26 14.07 -2.92
CA PRO A 130 11.26 13.87 -1.87
C PRO A 130 10.63 13.81 -0.48
N GLU A 131 9.57 14.58 -0.23
CA GLU A 131 8.87 14.63 1.05
C GLU A 131 8.07 13.34 1.29
N ILE A 132 7.45 12.81 0.24
CA ILE A 132 6.74 11.52 0.26
C ILE A 132 7.73 10.39 0.57
N ALA A 133 8.85 10.33 -0.16
CA ALA A 133 9.89 9.33 0.05
C ALA A 133 10.44 9.37 1.49
N GLN A 134 10.70 10.57 2.02
CA GLN A 134 11.14 10.74 3.41
C GLN A 134 10.10 10.23 4.42
N THR A 135 8.83 10.57 4.22
CA THR A 135 7.75 10.13 5.12
C THR A 135 7.62 8.60 5.11
N ILE A 136 7.62 7.97 3.93
CA ILE A 136 7.55 6.51 3.77
C ILE A 136 8.74 5.84 4.46
N LEU A 137 9.95 6.35 4.27
CA LEU A 137 11.16 5.81 4.90
C LEU A 137 11.10 5.94 6.43
N GLN A 138 10.71 7.10 6.96
CA GLN A 138 10.59 7.33 8.39
C GLN A 138 9.56 6.38 9.03
N LEU A 139 8.40 6.22 8.40
CA LEU A 139 7.36 5.28 8.83
C LEU A 139 7.84 3.83 8.80
N GLY A 140 8.57 3.45 7.75
CA GLY A 140 9.14 2.11 7.60
C GLY A 140 10.15 1.79 8.71
N ILE A 141 11.08 2.71 8.98
CA ILE A 141 12.09 2.57 10.05
C ILE A 141 11.39 2.47 11.41
N TYR A 142 10.43 3.35 11.68
CA TYR A 142 9.71 3.38 12.94
C TYR A 142 8.94 2.08 13.19
N SER A 143 8.18 1.62 12.20
CA SER A 143 7.41 0.37 12.27
C SER A 143 8.32 -0.85 12.43
N PHE A 144 9.47 -0.86 11.76
CA PHE A 144 10.48 -1.91 11.89
C PHE A 144 11.07 -1.96 13.30
N LEU A 145 11.50 -0.81 13.83
CA LEU A 145 12.08 -0.73 15.19
C LEU A 145 11.06 -1.14 16.26
N LEU A 146 9.80 -0.72 16.09
CA LEU A 146 8.73 -1.11 16.99
C LEU A 146 8.47 -2.63 16.92
N SER A 147 8.34 -3.19 15.71
CA SER A 147 8.20 -4.64 15.51
C SER A 147 9.36 -5.42 16.13
N LEU A 148 10.59 -4.96 15.95
CA LEU A 148 11.78 -5.53 16.58
C LEU A 148 11.72 -5.43 18.11
N MET A 149 11.27 -4.30 18.66
CA MET A 149 11.09 -4.12 20.11
C MET A 149 10.06 -5.11 20.66
N TRP A 150 8.92 -5.27 19.99
CA TRP A 150 7.89 -6.24 20.36
C TRP A 150 8.40 -7.68 20.27
N ALA A 151 9.03 -8.05 19.17
CA ALA A 151 9.62 -9.37 18.97
C ALA A 151 10.67 -9.70 20.02
N ARG A 152 11.51 -8.73 20.39
CA ARG A 152 12.53 -8.90 21.43
C ARG A 152 11.92 -8.95 22.84
N ARG A 153 10.80 -8.29 23.08
CA ARG A 153 10.05 -8.35 24.35
C ARG A 153 9.34 -9.69 24.52
N THR A 154 8.74 -10.25 23.48
CA THR A 154 8.09 -11.57 23.51
C THR A 154 9.10 -12.72 23.57
N SER A 155 10.32 -12.52 23.09
CA SER A 155 11.40 -13.53 23.08
C SER A 155 12.23 -13.59 24.37
N ARG A 156 11.86 -12.89 25.45
CA ARG A 156 12.52 -13.04 26.77
C ARG A 156 11.76 -14.06 27.64
N PRO A 157 12.19 -15.32 27.73
CA PRO A 157 11.75 -16.22 28.78
C PRO A 157 12.47 -15.83 30.08
N GLY A 158 11.84 -15.02 30.91
CA GLY A 158 12.26 -14.72 32.29
C GLY A 158 11.13 -15.04 33.27
N PRO A 159 11.43 -15.52 34.49
CA PRO A 159 10.43 -16.00 35.42
C PRO A 159 9.71 -14.81 36.04
N PHE A 160 8.64 -14.35 35.40
CA PHE A 160 7.74 -13.38 35.99
C PHE A 160 6.64 -14.13 36.73
N ILE A 161 6.79 -14.18 38.05
CA ILE A 161 5.71 -14.54 38.97
C ILE A 161 4.59 -13.53 38.74
N TYR A 162 3.52 -13.92 38.04
CA TYR A 162 2.25 -13.21 38.08
C TYR A 162 1.10 -14.19 38.27
N ASN A 163 0.28 -13.80 39.24
CA ASN A 163 -0.91 -14.45 39.77
C ASN A 163 -1.81 -15.05 38.67
N GLU A 164 -2.14 -16.35 38.77
CA GLU A 164 -2.78 -17.15 37.71
C GLU A 164 -4.15 -16.65 37.22
N HIS A 165 -4.78 -15.71 37.93
CA HIS A 165 -6.12 -15.24 37.59
C HIS A 165 -6.21 -14.25 36.41
N LEU A 166 -5.12 -13.57 36.03
CA LEU A 166 -5.15 -12.60 34.92
C LEU A 166 -4.72 -13.20 33.57
N LEU A 167 -4.02 -14.34 33.57
CA LEU A 167 -3.58 -15.01 32.35
C LEU A 167 -4.74 -15.73 31.63
N THR A 168 -5.72 -16.26 32.36
CA THR A 168 -6.86 -16.97 31.76
C THR A 168 -7.80 -16.04 30.98
N VAL A 169 -7.91 -14.78 31.41
CA VAL A 169 -8.79 -13.79 30.77
C VAL A 169 -8.17 -13.21 29.50
N PHE A 170 -6.83 -13.05 29.45
CA PHE A 170 -6.14 -12.52 28.27
C PHE A 170 -5.75 -13.61 27.25
N ALA A 171 -5.49 -14.86 27.69
CA ALA A 171 -5.21 -15.97 26.79
C ALA A 171 -6.45 -16.44 26.00
N ALA A 172 -7.66 -16.14 26.47
CA ALA A 172 -8.91 -16.50 25.80
C ALA A 172 -9.23 -15.62 24.56
N SER A 173 -8.63 -14.44 24.43
CA SER A 173 -8.93 -13.51 23.32
C SER A 173 -8.02 -13.66 22.10
N TRP A 174 -6.95 -14.45 22.20
CA TRP A 174 -6.02 -14.65 21.08
C TRP A 174 -5.48 -16.07 21.06
N THR A 175 -6.12 -16.92 20.25
CA THR A 175 -5.56 -18.23 19.87
C THR A 175 -4.72 -18.04 18.60
N PRO A 176 -3.38 -18.07 18.68
CA PRO A 176 -2.57 -18.19 17.47
C PRO A 176 -2.68 -19.61 16.88
N PRO A 177 -2.59 -19.77 15.55
CA PRO A 177 -2.66 -21.08 14.91
C PRO A 177 -1.47 -21.97 15.32
N LYS A 178 -1.77 -23.25 15.62
CA LYS A 178 -0.76 -24.27 15.99
C LYS A 178 0.14 -24.57 14.80
N ILE A 179 1.43 -24.29 14.92
CA ILE A 179 2.47 -24.83 14.02
C ILE A 179 2.99 -26.14 14.66
N PRO A 180 2.86 -27.31 14.01
CA PRO A 180 3.43 -28.55 14.53
C PRO A 180 4.94 -28.61 14.24
N ILE A 181 5.75 -28.54 15.29
CA ILE A 181 7.19 -28.79 15.20
C ILE A 181 7.41 -30.30 15.26
N THR A 182 7.73 -30.93 14.12
CA THR A 182 8.19 -32.32 14.06
C THR A 182 9.57 -32.43 14.70
N LYS A 183 9.69 -33.18 15.80
CA LYS A 183 10.99 -33.56 16.37
C LYS A 183 11.57 -34.73 15.57
N THR A 184 12.67 -34.51 14.86
CA THR A 184 13.56 -35.58 14.41
C THR A 184 14.41 -36.06 15.60
N PRO A 185 14.49 -37.38 15.88
CA PRO A 185 15.41 -37.91 16.87
C PRO A 185 16.81 -38.08 16.24
N LEU A 186 17.84 -37.53 16.89
CA LEU A 186 19.23 -37.87 16.60
C LEU A 186 19.61 -39.07 17.48
N HIS A 187 20.09 -40.12 16.81
CA HIS A 187 20.79 -41.27 17.38
C HIS A 187 22.20 -40.89 17.84
#